data_AF-A0A1B7ZEP4-F1
#
_entry.id   AF-A0A1B7ZEP4-F1
#
_cell.length_a   1.000
_cell.length_b   1.000
_cell.length_c   1.000
_cell.angle_alpha   90.00
_cell.angle_beta   90.00
_cell.angle_gamma   90.00
#
_symmetry.space_group_name_H-M   'P 1'
#
loop_
_entity.id
_entity.type
_entity.pdbx_description
1 polymer ?
#
loop_
_entity_poly.entity_id
_entity_poly.type
_entity_poly.pdbx_seq_one_letter_code
_entity_poly.pdbx_strand_id
1 'polypeptide(L)'
;MHQIYFINFGNGYLRKMKNYILMWFAAVFFLSSCGVSKNTSNSTKTTSSLNNELKDKNRANITLIQRITQLPGVVLYNNLPVINKSSNSFGSVGNQEPLYVLNNQVIGNSFNSINELIENYNVKKIIILTGADAAVYGTQGSNGVIKITSY
;
A
#
# COMPACT_ATOMS: atom_id res chain seq x y z
N MET A 1 41.04 -23.06 -61.15
CA MET A 1 41.70 -21.75 -61.33
C MET A 1 40.63 -20.69 -61.53
N HIS A 2 40.41 -19.78 -60.59
CA HIS A 2 39.89 -18.43 -60.87
C HIS A 2 40.10 -17.50 -59.67
N GLN A 3 40.62 -16.30 -59.96
CA GLN A 3 41.13 -15.30 -59.03
C GLN A 3 40.05 -14.47 -58.29
N ILE A 4 40.38 -14.15 -57.03
CA ILE A 4 40.42 -12.84 -56.34
C ILE A 4 39.31 -11.80 -56.62
N TYR A 5 38.66 -11.33 -55.54
CA TYR A 5 38.37 -9.90 -55.35
C TYR A 5 38.60 -9.50 -53.88
N PHE A 6 39.64 -8.72 -53.63
CA PHE A 6 39.91 -8.05 -52.35
C PHE A 6 39.16 -6.71 -52.36
N ILE A 7 38.17 -6.54 -51.48
CA ILE A 7 37.41 -5.29 -51.36
C ILE A 7 38.07 -4.45 -50.27
N ASN A 8 38.63 -3.31 -50.69
CA ASN A 8 39.25 -2.29 -49.84
C ASN A 8 38.15 -1.49 -49.11
N PHE A 9 37.97 -1.70 -47.80
CA PHE A 9 36.94 -0.98 -47.03
C PHE A 9 37.50 0.30 -46.42
N GLY A 10 36.93 1.43 -46.84
CA GLY A 10 37.43 2.78 -46.65
C GLY A 10 37.50 3.28 -45.20
N ASN A 11 38.62 3.93 -44.90
CA ASN A 11 38.99 4.54 -43.62
C ASN A 11 38.24 5.85 -43.28
N GLY A 12 37.06 6.08 -43.88
CA GLY A 12 36.26 7.30 -43.72
C GLY A 12 35.01 7.13 -42.84
N TYR A 13 34.50 5.90 -42.72
CA TYR A 13 33.22 5.63 -42.06
C TYR A 13 33.32 5.67 -40.52
N LEU A 14 34.48 5.25 -39.98
CA LEU A 14 34.77 5.21 -38.54
C LEU A 14 34.83 6.59 -37.87
N ARG A 15 35.23 7.63 -38.62
CA ARG A 15 35.39 8.99 -38.06
C ARG A 15 34.05 9.71 -37.87
N LYS A 16 33.05 9.44 -38.74
CA LYS A 16 31.71 10.01 -38.60
C LYS A 16 30.93 9.36 -37.47
N MET A 17 30.97 8.03 -37.33
CA MET A 17 30.26 7.31 -36.26
C MET A 17 30.75 7.68 -34.85
N LYS A 18 32.06 7.94 -34.68
CA LYS A 18 32.63 8.38 -33.39
C LYS A 18 32.10 9.75 -32.94
N ASN A 19 31.83 10.68 -33.86
CA ASN A 19 31.24 11.97 -33.53
C ASN A 19 29.74 11.86 -33.20
N TYR A 20 29.01 10.96 -33.86
CA TYR A 20 27.61 10.69 -33.52
C TYR A 20 27.47 9.95 -32.18
N ILE A 21 28.38 9.03 -31.85
CA ILE A 21 28.44 8.34 -30.55
C ILE A 21 28.77 9.31 -29.41
N LEU A 22 29.71 10.24 -29.63
CA LEU A 22 30.04 11.28 -28.65
C LEU A 22 28.85 12.23 -28.39
N MET A 23 28.09 12.57 -29.44
CA MET A 23 26.91 13.42 -29.35
C MET A 23 25.72 12.73 -28.65
N TRP A 24 25.59 11.41 -28.79
CA TRP A 24 24.57 10.61 -28.08
C TRP A 24 24.87 10.48 -26.59
N PHE A 25 26.15 10.33 -26.21
CA PHE A 25 26.57 10.29 -24.80
C PHE A 25 26.35 11.61 -24.06
N ALA A 26 26.48 12.75 -24.75
CA ALA A 26 26.22 14.07 -24.17
C ALA A 26 24.72 14.34 -23.92
N ALA A 27 23.82 13.75 -24.72
CA ALA A 27 22.38 13.91 -24.56
C ALA A 27 21.82 13.19 -23.32
N VAL A 28 22.44 12.08 -22.91
CA VAL A 28 22.03 11.30 -21.72
C VAL A 28 22.35 12.05 -20.41
N PHE A 29 23.36 12.93 -20.40
CA PHE A 29 23.75 13.70 -19.22
C PHE A 29 22.74 14.79 -18.83
N PHE A 30 21.86 15.24 -19.75
CA PHE A 30 20.90 16.32 -19.49
C PHE A 30 19.58 15.88 -18.84
N LEU A 31 19.35 14.58 -18.66
CA LEU A 31 18.11 14.05 -18.06
C LEU A 31 18.22 13.75 -16.56
N SER A 32 19.32 14.10 -15.90
CA SER A 32 19.51 13.93 -14.45
C SER A 32 19.09 15.15 -13.62
N SER A 33 17.92 15.72 -13.90
CA SER A 33 17.28 16.72 -13.02
C SER A 33 15.79 16.43 -12.84
N CYS A 34 15.49 15.26 -12.29
CA CYS A 34 14.24 15.03 -11.58
C CYS A 34 14.50 15.20 -10.08
N GLY A 35 14.48 16.44 -9.59
CA GLY A 35 14.39 16.72 -8.17
C GLY A 35 12.93 16.61 -7.71
N VAL A 36 12.55 15.51 -7.06
CA VAL A 36 11.31 15.46 -6.27
C VAL A 36 11.51 16.33 -5.03
N SER A 37 10.90 17.51 -5.02
CA SER A 37 10.75 18.29 -3.78
C SER A 37 9.67 17.63 -2.92
N LYS A 38 10.08 16.73 -2.03
CA LYS A 38 9.26 16.36 -0.88
C LYS A 38 9.40 17.47 0.16
N ASN A 39 8.40 18.34 0.27
CA ASN A 39 8.23 19.20 1.43
C ASN A 39 8.00 18.33 2.67
N THR A 40 9.09 17.89 3.30
CA THR A 40 9.05 17.36 4.67
C THR A 40 9.24 18.54 5.59
N SER A 41 8.12 19.19 5.95
CA SER A 41 8.09 20.14 7.05
C SER A 41 8.26 19.36 8.35
N ASN A 42 9.50 19.16 8.77
CA ASN A 42 9.84 18.79 10.14
C ASN A 42 10.06 20.07 10.96
N SER A 43 8.96 20.78 11.19
CA SER A 43 8.73 21.66 12.32
C SER A 43 7.30 21.30 12.75
N THR A 44 7.01 20.90 13.98
CA THR A 44 7.32 21.63 15.19
C THR A 44 7.10 20.71 16.39
N LYS A 45 7.97 20.76 17.40
CA LYS A 45 7.71 20.23 18.75
C LYS A 45 6.57 20.96 19.49
N THR A 46 5.86 21.87 18.81
CA THR A 46 4.68 22.63 19.30
C THR A 46 3.36 22.15 18.67
N THR A 47 3.37 21.41 17.55
CA THR A 47 2.16 20.92 16.85
C THR A 47 1.59 19.62 17.43
N SER A 48 2.24 19.03 18.44
CA SER A 48 1.78 17.77 19.03
C SER A 48 0.53 17.96 19.91
N SER A 49 0.42 19.08 20.63
CA SER A 49 -0.74 19.35 21.50
C SER A 49 -2.03 19.61 20.72
N LEU A 50 -1.97 20.48 19.71
CA LEU A 50 -3.14 20.81 18.86
C LEU A 50 -3.59 19.64 17.98
N ASN A 51 -2.65 18.86 17.42
CA ASN A 51 -3.02 17.65 16.67
C ASN A 51 -3.59 16.56 17.56
N ASN A 52 -3.14 16.45 18.81
CA ASN A 52 -3.71 15.50 19.76
C ASN A 52 -5.12 15.92 20.16
N GLU A 53 -5.35 17.20 20.51
CA GLU A 53 -6.69 17.71 20.80
C GLU A 53 -7.67 17.55 19.62
N LEU A 54 -7.21 17.83 18.40
CA LEU A 54 -8.00 17.61 17.19
C LEU A 54 -8.25 16.12 16.96
N LYS A 55 -7.25 15.25 17.13
CA LYS A 55 -7.44 13.79 17.02
C LYS A 55 -8.40 13.26 18.08
N ASP A 56 -8.36 13.76 19.30
CA ASP A 56 -9.22 13.30 20.39
C ASP A 56 -10.67 13.75 20.18
N LYS A 57 -10.89 15.00 19.72
CA LYS A 57 -12.23 15.47 19.31
C LYS A 57 -12.75 14.74 18.07
N ASN A 58 -11.87 14.42 17.12
CA ASN A 58 -12.26 13.72 15.88
C ASN A 58 -12.50 12.22 16.13
N ARG A 59 -11.82 11.60 17.11
CA ARG A 59 -12.05 10.20 17.51
C ARG A 59 -13.46 9.92 17.98
N ALA A 60 -14.13 10.89 18.59
CA ALA A 60 -15.54 10.79 18.97
C ALA A 60 -16.50 10.90 17.78
N ASN A 61 -16.08 11.56 16.69
CA ASN A 61 -16.91 11.82 15.52
C ASN A 61 -16.72 10.75 14.41
N ILE A 62 -15.51 10.21 14.27
CA ILE A 62 -15.21 9.15 13.30
C ILE A 62 -15.76 7.82 13.78
N THR A 63 -16.65 7.22 12.99
CA THR A 63 -17.23 5.90 13.23
C THR A 63 -16.19 4.78 13.11
N LEU A 64 -16.41 3.66 13.80
CA LEU A 64 -15.55 2.48 13.72
C LEU A 64 -15.35 2.02 12.27
N ILE A 65 -16.43 1.99 11.49
CA ILE A 65 -16.40 1.62 10.08
C ILE A 65 -15.46 2.53 9.28
N GLN A 66 -15.54 3.85 9.49
CA GLN A 66 -14.69 4.82 8.80
C GLN A 66 -13.23 4.68 9.19
N ARG A 67 -12.94 4.33 10.46
CA ARG A 67 -11.56 4.08 10.90
C ARG A 67 -10.97 2.82 10.26
N ILE A 68 -11.77 1.77 10.13
CA ILE A 68 -11.35 0.52 9.50
C ILE A 68 -11.10 0.74 8.00
N THR A 69 -11.94 1.51 7.31
CA THR A 69 -11.82 1.74 5.86
C THR A 69 -10.73 2.72 5.47
N GLN A 70 -10.24 3.53 6.41
CA GLN A 70 -9.04 4.35 6.24
C GLN A 70 -7.75 3.53 6.25
N LEU A 71 -7.79 2.27 6.67
CA LEU A 71 -6.62 1.40 6.65
C LEU A 71 -6.32 0.94 5.21
N PRO A 72 -5.03 0.92 4.81
CA PRO A 72 -4.66 0.45 3.48
C PRO A 72 -5.08 -1.01 3.30
N GLY A 73 -5.64 -1.32 2.13
CA GLY A 73 -6.10 -2.67 1.81
C GLY A 73 -7.48 -3.03 2.37
N VAL A 74 -8.24 -2.07 2.91
CA VAL A 74 -9.67 -2.25 3.21
C VAL A 74 -10.52 -1.44 2.25
N VAL A 75 -11.61 -2.03 1.78
CA VAL A 75 -12.63 -1.39 0.97
C VAL A 75 -14.01 -1.61 1.58
N LEU A 76 -14.97 -0.77 1.24
CA LEU A 76 -16.37 -0.99 1.59
C LEU A 76 -17.06 -1.81 0.50
N TYR A 77 -17.75 -2.85 0.92
CA TYR A 77 -18.67 -3.62 0.08
C TYR A 77 -19.99 -3.75 0.82
N ASN A 78 -21.09 -3.28 0.23
CA ASN A 78 -22.41 -3.25 0.86
C ASN A 78 -22.40 -2.65 2.29
N ASN A 79 -21.70 -1.52 2.48
CA ASN A 79 -21.49 -0.86 3.78
C ASN A 79 -20.70 -1.66 4.82
N LEU A 80 -20.10 -2.80 4.46
CA LEU A 80 -19.30 -3.64 5.34
C LEU A 80 -17.82 -3.56 4.94
N PRO A 81 -16.88 -3.55 5.90
CA PRO A 81 -15.47 -3.43 5.58
C PRO A 81 -14.91 -4.80 5.17
N VAL A 82 -14.36 -4.87 3.97
CA VAL A 82 -13.77 -6.06 3.37
C VAL A 82 -12.30 -5.80 3.07
N ILE A 83 -11.45 -6.81 3.28
CA ILE A 83 -10.03 -6.71 2.99
C ILE A 83 -9.81 -6.96 1.49
N ASN A 84 -9.33 -5.96 0.78
CA ASN A 84 -8.96 -6.05 -0.63
C ASN A 84 -7.65 -6.84 -0.77
N LYS A 85 -7.76 -8.09 -1.21
CA LYS A 85 -6.62 -8.98 -1.44
C LYS A 85 -6.16 -8.86 -2.89
N SER A 86 -4.91 -8.44 -3.08
CA SER A 86 -4.29 -8.22 -4.41
C SER A 86 -3.99 -9.49 -5.22
N SER A 87 -4.37 -10.69 -4.77
CA SER A 87 -3.95 -11.94 -5.42
C SER A 87 -5.04 -13.02 -5.43
N ASN A 88 -5.44 -13.41 -6.64
CA ASN A 88 -5.91 -14.74 -7.04
C ASN A 88 -7.20 -15.31 -6.43
N SER A 89 -8.04 -14.48 -5.81
CA SER A 89 -9.37 -14.91 -5.33
C SER A 89 -10.41 -14.91 -6.48
N PHE A 90 -10.29 -15.83 -7.44
CA PHE A 90 -11.32 -16.10 -8.45
C PHE A 90 -12.53 -16.90 -7.89
N GLY A 91 -12.75 -16.90 -6.57
CA GLY A 91 -13.58 -17.92 -5.92
C GLY A 91 -14.58 -17.49 -4.86
N SER A 92 -14.71 -16.20 -4.50
CA SER A 92 -15.64 -15.82 -3.42
C SER A 92 -16.55 -14.68 -3.83
N VAL A 93 -17.60 -15.02 -4.58
CA VAL A 93 -18.79 -14.17 -4.80
C VAL A 93 -19.70 -14.16 -3.55
N GLY A 94 -19.30 -14.83 -2.46
CA GLY A 94 -20.01 -14.86 -1.17
C GLY A 94 -19.22 -14.19 -0.02
N ASN A 95 -19.97 -13.73 0.98
CA ASN A 95 -19.56 -13.05 2.24
C ASN A 95 -18.04 -13.05 2.50
N GLN A 96 -17.36 -12.04 1.98
CA GLN A 96 -15.92 -11.80 2.15
C GLN A 96 -15.60 -11.09 3.47
N GLU A 97 -16.50 -11.13 4.45
CA GLU A 97 -16.30 -10.46 5.72
C GLU A 97 -15.09 -11.07 6.45
N PRO A 98 -14.17 -10.22 6.95
CA PRO A 98 -13.02 -10.66 7.70
C PRO A 98 -13.45 -11.13 9.10
N LEU A 99 -12.55 -11.85 9.78
CA LEU A 99 -12.73 -12.17 11.18
C LEU A 99 -12.44 -10.94 12.05
N TYR A 100 -13.35 -10.57 12.93
CA TYR A 100 -13.13 -9.51 13.93
C TYR A 100 -12.63 -10.11 15.23
N VAL A 101 -11.55 -9.54 15.75
CA VAL A 101 -10.91 -9.94 17.00
C VAL A 101 -10.77 -8.71 17.89
N LEU A 102 -11.32 -8.75 19.09
CA LEU A 102 -11.23 -7.68 20.09
C LEU A 102 -10.37 -8.14 21.25
N ASN A 103 -9.27 -7.45 21.55
CA ASN A 103 -8.39 -7.79 22.68
C ASN A 103 -7.98 -9.26 22.72
N ASN A 104 -7.63 -9.83 21.55
CA ASN A 104 -7.29 -11.23 21.33
C ASN A 104 -8.46 -12.24 21.48
N GLN A 105 -9.67 -11.77 21.76
CA GLN A 105 -10.89 -12.59 21.74
C GLN A 105 -11.53 -12.55 20.35
N VAL A 106 -11.88 -13.72 19.83
CA VAL A 106 -12.62 -13.85 18.57
C VAL A 106 -14.06 -13.42 18.78
N ILE A 107 -14.53 -12.45 17.99
CA ILE A 107 -15.91 -11.98 18.01
C ILE A 107 -16.74 -12.68 16.93
N GLY A 108 -16.17 -12.82 15.73
CA GLY A 108 -16.81 -13.50 14.60
C GLY A 108 -16.61 -12.78 13.27
N ASN A 109 -17.28 -13.24 12.21
CA ASN A 109 -17.18 -12.69 10.85
C ASN A 109 -18.29 -11.69 10.54
N SER A 110 -18.76 -10.93 11.53
CA SER A 110 -19.78 -9.89 11.34
C SER A 110 -19.32 -8.55 11.90
N PHE A 111 -19.40 -7.51 11.07
CA PHE A 111 -19.09 -6.15 11.51
C PHE A 111 -20.04 -5.66 12.61
N ASN A 112 -21.31 -6.05 12.58
CA ASN A 112 -22.30 -5.60 13.56
C ASN A 112 -21.93 -6.08 14.96
N SER A 113 -21.48 -7.33 15.10
CA SER A 113 -21.07 -7.90 16.39
C SER A 113 -19.94 -7.11 17.04
N ILE A 114 -18.96 -6.62 16.27
CA ILE A 114 -17.89 -5.80 16.85
C ILE A 114 -18.35 -4.36 17.11
N ASN A 115 -19.20 -3.80 16.26
CA ASN A 115 -19.72 -2.44 16.40
C ASN A 115 -20.58 -2.25 17.66
N GLU A 116 -21.24 -3.30 18.14
CA GLU A 116 -22.00 -3.29 19.40
C GLU A 116 -21.12 -3.44 20.65
N LEU A 117 -19.95 -4.08 20.52
CA LEU A 117 -19.09 -4.41 21.66
C LEU A 117 -18.09 -3.31 22.02
N ILE A 118 -17.76 -2.41 21.09
CA ILE A 118 -16.77 -1.36 21.33
C ILE A 118 -17.19 -0.01 20.77
N GLU A 119 -17.19 1.00 21.63
CA GLU A 119 -17.44 2.37 21.24
C GLU A 119 -16.22 2.99 20.53
N ASN A 120 -16.47 3.89 19.57
CA ASN A 120 -15.46 4.46 18.67
C ASN A 120 -14.24 5.09 19.39
N TYR A 121 -14.46 5.71 20.54
CA TYR A 121 -13.39 6.36 21.33
C TYR A 121 -12.54 5.36 22.13
N ASN A 122 -13.06 4.17 22.44
CA ASN A 122 -12.35 3.15 23.19
C ASN A 122 -11.38 2.32 22.32
N VAL A 123 -11.38 2.52 21.00
CA VAL A 123 -10.44 1.83 20.11
C VAL A 123 -9.05 2.49 20.15
N LYS A 124 -8.09 1.75 20.71
CA LYS A 124 -6.66 2.12 20.79
C LYS A 124 -5.92 1.89 19.48
N LYS A 125 -6.05 0.69 18.91
CA LYS A 125 -5.32 0.28 17.70
C LYS A 125 -6.15 -0.70 16.86
N ILE A 126 -6.06 -0.59 15.55
CA ILE A 126 -6.62 -1.55 14.59
C ILE A 126 -5.46 -2.06 13.72
N ILE A 127 -5.37 -3.37 13.54
CA ILE A 127 -4.36 -4.06 12.73
C ILE A 127 -5.08 -5.02 11.81
N ILE A 128 -4.65 -5.08 10.56
CA ILE A 128 -5.14 -6.07 9.60
C ILE A 128 -4.11 -7.17 9.49
N LEU A 129 -4.53 -8.42 9.62
CA LEU A 129 -3.71 -9.59 9.43
C LEU A 129 -4.20 -10.32 8.18
N THR A 130 -3.28 -10.70 7.30
CA THR A 130 -3.57 -11.44 6.07
C THR A 130 -2.53 -12.53 5.85
N GLY A 131 -2.83 -13.50 4.98
CA GLY A 131 -1.89 -14.58 4.66
C GLY A 131 -1.42 -15.35 5.90
N ALA A 132 -0.10 -15.48 6.06
CA ALA A 132 0.51 -16.19 7.18
C ALA A 132 0.14 -15.59 8.55
N ASP A 133 -0.01 -14.27 8.65
CA ASP A 133 -0.34 -13.60 9.91
C ASP A 133 -1.78 -13.90 10.37
N ALA A 134 -2.67 -14.19 9.42
CA ALA A 134 -4.06 -14.58 9.69
C ALA A 134 -4.20 -16.09 9.97
N ALA A 135 -3.22 -16.91 9.59
CA ALA A 135 -3.28 -18.38 9.71
C ALA A 135 -3.46 -18.86 11.15
N VAL A 136 -3.02 -18.06 12.14
CA VAL A 136 -3.21 -18.32 13.58
C VAL A 136 -4.69 -18.46 13.96
N TYR A 137 -5.60 -17.86 13.18
CA TYR A 137 -7.06 -17.92 13.40
C TYR A 137 -7.75 -19.01 12.56
N GLY A 138 -6.97 -19.87 11.89
CA GLY A 138 -7.48 -21.00 11.12
C GLY A 138 -8.41 -20.60 9.97
N THR A 139 -9.42 -21.43 9.70
CA THR A 139 -10.35 -21.24 8.58
C THR A 139 -11.18 -19.96 8.70
N GLN A 140 -11.47 -19.52 9.93
CA GLN A 140 -12.23 -18.30 10.18
C GLN A 140 -11.48 -17.04 9.74
N GLY A 141 -10.14 -17.07 9.84
CA GLY A 141 -9.25 -16.01 9.37
C GLY A 141 -8.90 -16.07 7.88
N SER A 142 -9.47 -17.02 7.12
CA SER A 142 -9.17 -17.18 5.68
C SER A 142 -9.49 -15.92 4.87
N ASN A 143 -10.54 -15.18 5.25
CA ASN A 143 -10.92 -13.89 4.66
C ASN A 143 -10.03 -12.72 5.13
N GLY A 144 -9.07 -12.98 6.02
CA GLY A 144 -8.27 -11.99 6.73
C GLY A 144 -8.88 -11.66 8.08
N VAL A 145 -8.12 -10.97 8.93
CA VAL A 145 -8.50 -10.67 10.32
C VAL A 145 -8.32 -9.19 10.58
N ILE A 146 -9.35 -8.56 11.16
CA ILE A 146 -9.28 -7.21 11.68
C ILE A 146 -9.17 -7.32 13.20
N LYS A 147 -7.96 -7.08 13.71
CA LYS A 147 -7.65 -7.10 15.14
C LYS A 147 -7.76 -5.70 15.72
N ILE A 148 -8.61 -5.55 16.73
CA ILE A 148 -8.88 -4.33 17.46
C ILE A 148 -8.36 -4.48 18.88
N THR A 149 -7.66 -3.46 19.37
CA THR A 149 -7.21 -3.34 20.75
C THR A 149 -7.88 -2.12 21.36
N SER A 150 -8.47 -2.27 22.54
CA SER A 150 -9.06 -1.17 23.32
C SER A 150 -8.04 -0.52 24.27
N TYR A 151 -8.43 0.58 24.92
CA TYR A 151 -7.65 1.14 26.03
C TYR A 151 -7.80 0.34 27.32
#